data_AF-A0A2D9T7U0-F1
#
_entry.id   AF-A0A2D9T7U0-F1
#
_cell.length_a   1.000
_cell.length_b   1.000
_cell.length_c   1.000
_cell.angle_alpha   90.00
_cell.angle_beta   90.00
_cell.angle_gamma   90.00
#
_symmetry.space_group_name_H-M   'P 1'
#
loop_
_entity.id
_entity.type
_entity.pdbx_description
1 polymer ?
#
loop_
_entity_poly.entity_id
_entity_poly.type
_entity_poly.pdbx_seq_one_letter_code
_entity_poly.pdbx_strand_id
1 'polypeptide(L)'
;MTKVFALDSGIPLRLLDPSVPGLHGRYWVLHAEGRCLDPSEREELLGHALRLARSMALEHFGDPEAYSLLLNGESTRRTSGDHVHIVLSRSLAEKRWGFLFMQSKHFTRRLRDTLRRPLRLLAVS
;
A
#
# COMPACT_ATOMS: atom_id res chain seq x y z
N MET A 1 1.89 0.61 -17.21
CA MET A 1 1.74 1.98 -17.73
C MET A 1 1.58 2.92 -16.53
N THR A 2 2.45 3.91 -16.38
CA THR A 2 2.35 4.89 -15.28
C THR A 2 1.39 5.99 -15.71
N LYS A 3 0.23 6.10 -15.06
CA LYS A 3 -0.65 7.27 -15.24
C LYS A 3 -0.16 8.40 -14.33
N VAL A 4 -0.03 9.58 -14.91
CA VAL A 4 0.37 10.80 -14.21
C VAL A 4 -0.88 11.64 -13.97
N PHE A 5 -1.08 12.06 -12.73
CA PHE A 5 -2.08 13.05 -12.32
C PHE A 5 -1.35 14.24 -11.73
N ALA A 6 -2.04 15.35 -11.51
CA ALA A 6 -1.50 16.49 -10.77
C ALA A 6 -2.51 16.93 -9.73
N LEU A 7 -2.00 17.41 -8.60
CA LEU A 7 -2.77 18.21 -7.65
C LEU A 7 -3.01 19.61 -8.23
N ASP A 8 -3.96 20.35 -7.67
CA ASP A 8 -4.24 21.75 -8.00
C ASP A 8 -3.03 22.65 -7.73
N SER A 9 -2.18 22.28 -6.76
CA SER A 9 -0.88 22.91 -6.51
C SER A 9 0.18 22.64 -7.59
N GLY A 10 -0.14 21.80 -8.58
CA GLY A 10 0.76 21.40 -9.66
C GLY A 10 1.72 20.26 -9.30
N ILE A 11 1.60 19.68 -8.10
CA ILE A 11 2.44 18.55 -7.70
C ILE A 11 2.04 17.30 -8.48
N PRO A 12 2.97 16.62 -9.16
CA PRO A 12 2.66 15.42 -9.91
C PRO A 12 2.42 14.23 -8.99
N LEU A 13 1.37 13.46 -9.29
CA LEU A 13 1.06 12.18 -8.68
C LEU A 13 1.32 11.06 -9.66
N ARG A 14 1.92 9.97 -9.18
CA ARG A 14 2.15 8.77 -10.00
C ARG A 14 1.39 7.58 -9.45
N LEU A 15 0.68 6.90 -10.35
CA LEU A 15 0.09 5.60 -10.04
C LEU A 15 1.08 4.49 -10.39
N LEU A 16 1.45 3.72 -9.37
CA LEU A 16 2.36 2.59 -9.43
C LEU A 16 1.57 1.29 -9.26
N ASP A 17 1.98 0.24 -9.96
CA ASP A 17 1.46 -1.14 -9.82
C ASP A 17 2.61 -2.04 -9.32
N PRO A 18 2.92 -1.99 -8.01
CA PRO A 18 3.99 -2.81 -7.47
C PRO A 18 3.60 -4.28 -7.43
N SER A 19 4.51 -5.12 -7.90
CA SER A 19 4.36 -6.57 -7.89
C SER A 19 4.39 -7.12 -6.45
N VAL A 20 3.21 -7.25 -5.83
CA VAL A 20 3.02 -7.90 -4.53
C VAL A 20 2.40 -9.29 -4.71
N PRO A 21 3.07 -10.38 -4.25
CA PRO A 21 2.54 -11.73 -4.36
C PRO A 21 1.12 -11.83 -3.79
N GLY A 22 0.20 -12.41 -4.57
CA GLY A 22 -1.21 -12.57 -4.22
C GLY A 22 -2.12 -11.35 -4.50
N LEU A 23 -1.54 -10.20 -4.86
CA LEU A 23 -2.28 -8.96 -5.13
C LEU A 23 -2.08 -8.40 -6.55
N HIS A 24 -1.50 -9.19 -7.45
CA HIS A 24 -1.32 -8.80 -8.85
C HIS A 24 -2.64 -8.35 -9.48
N GLY A 25 -2.61 -7.18 -10.14
CA GLY A 25 -3.80 -6.57 -10.76
C GLY A 25 -4.90 -6.20 -9.78
N ARG A 26 -4.61 -6.10 -8.48
CA ARG A 26 -5.55 -5.69 -7.42
C ARG A 26 -4.92 -4.73 -6.42
N TYR A 27 -3.73 -4.23 -6.70
CA TYR A 27 -2.96 -3.39 -5.78
C TYR A 27 -2.19 -2.30 -6.52
N TRP A 28 -2.41 -1.06 -6.10
CA TRP A 28 -1.75 0.11 -6.66
C TRP A 28 -1.31 1.06 -5.54
N VAL A 29 -0.37 1.95 -5.88
CA VAL A 29 0.09 3.01 -4.99
C VAL A 29 0.06 4.33 -5.74
N LEU A 30 -0.74 5.29 -5.26
CA LEU A 30 -0.72 6.66 -5.73
C LEU A 30 0.24 7.47 -4.86
N HIS A 31 1.26 8.06 -5.46
CA HIS A 31 2.40 8.64 -4.74
C HIS A 31 2.72 10.05 -5.22
N ALA A 32 2.94 10.97 -4.28
CA ALA A 32 3.48 12.30 -4.50
C ALA A 32 5.02 12.27 -4.38
N GLU A 33 5.71 12.31 -5.52
CA GLU A 33 7.14 11.97 -5.61
C GLU A 33 8.06 12.75 -4.66
N GLY A 34 8.47 12.13 -3.54
CA GLY A 34 9.45 12.72 -2.63
C GLY A 34 8.92 13.92 -1.84
N ARG A 35 7.61 14.21 -1.91
CA ARG A 35 7.02 15.43 -1.36
C ARG A 35 6.17 15.13 -0.14
N CYS A 36 6.42 15.86 0.94
CA CYS A 36 5.49 15.95 2.06
C CYS A 36 4.43 16.97 1.68
N LEU A 37 3.20 16.53 1.57
CA LEU A 37 2.07 17.36 1.20
C LEU A 37 1.53 18.07 2.45
N ASP A 38 1.03 19.28 2.26
CA ASP A 38 0.27 19.95 3.31
C ASP A 38 -1.10 19.25 3.55
N PRO A 39 -1.84 19.58 4.62
CA PRO A 39 -3.12 18.92 4.89
C PRO A 39 -4.14 19.02 3.74
N SER A 40 -4.22 20.16 3.05
CA SER A 40 -5.15 20.35 1.94
C SER A 40 -4.76 19.52 0.71
N GLU A 41 -3.47 19.48 0.41
CA GLU A 41 -2.92 18.63 -0.66
C GLU A 41 -3.08 17.14 -0.36
N ARG A 42 -3.02 16.72 0.92
CA ARG A 42 -3.31 15.34 1.33
C ARG A 42 -4.77 14.97 1.16
N GLU A 43 -5.69 15.87 1.49
CA GLU A 43 -7.12 15.69 1.24
C GLU A 43 -7.39 15.55 -0.26
N GLU A 44 -6.73 16.37 -1.08
CA GLU A 44 -6.83 16.29 -2.53
C GLU A 44 -6.28 14.96 -3.08
N LEU A 45 -5.08 14.55 -2.64
CA LEU A 45 -4.48 13.24 -2.95
C LEU A 45 -5.46 12.10 -2.61
N LEU A 46 -6.09 12.14 -1.44
CA LEU A 46 -7.07 11.15 -1.02
C LEU A 46 -8.31 11.17 -1.94
N GLY A 47 -8.77 12.35 -2.34
CA GLY A 47 -9.85 12.52 -3.32
C GLY A 47 -9.52 11.88 -4.67
N HIS A 48 -8.29 12.06 -5.18
CA HIS A 48 -7.82 11.38 -6.38
C HIS A 48 -7.77 9.87 -6.22
N ALA A 49 -7.21 9.38 -5.11
CA ALA A 49 -7.14 7.95 -4.82
C ALA A 49 -8.53 7.30 -4.75
N LEU A 50 -9.51 7.99 -4.15
CA LEU A 50 -10.88 7.53 -4.03
C LEU A 50 -11.57 7.40 -5.40
N ARG A 51 -11.43 8.41 -6.26
CA ARG A 51 -11.98 8.36 -7.63
C ARG A 51 -11.36 7.22 -8.44
N LEU A 52 -10.05 7.04 -8.34
CA LEU A 52 -9.34 5.94 -9.01
C LEU A 52 -9.79 4.58 -8.49
N ALA A 53 -9.85 4.40 -7.17
CA ALA A 53 -10.24 3.15 -6.55
C ALA A 53 -11.67 2.73 -6.96
N ARG A 54 -12.62 3.67 -6.97
CA ARG A 54 -14.00 3.41 -7.42
C ARG A 54 -14.06 2.95 -8.86
N SER A 55 -13.36 3.66 -9.75
CA SER A 55 -13.32 3.31 -11.18
C SER A 55 -12.73 1.91 -11.38
N MET A 56 -11.58 1.62 -10.76
CA MET A 56 -10.94 0.31 -10.88
C MET A 56 -11.74 -0.81 -10.22
N ALA A 57 -12.40 -0.57 -9.08
CA ALA A 57 -13.24 -1.56 -8.41
C ALA A 57 -14.47 -1.91 -9.26
N LEU A 58 -15.10 -0.90 -9.87
CA LEU A 58 -16.21 -1.10 -10.80
C LEU A 58 -15.76 -1.92 -12.02
N GLU A 59 -14.61 -1.59 -12.61
CA GLU A 59 -14.06 -2.33 -13.76
C GLU A 59 -13.72 -3.79 -13.41
N HIS A 60 -13.11 -4.04 -12.26
CA HIS A 60 -12.65 -5.38 -11.87
C HIS A 60 -13.77 -6.28 -11.33
N PHE A 61 -14.71 -5.72 -10.57
CA PHE A 61 -15.68 -6.50 -9.79
C PHE A 61 -17.14 -6.17 -10.07
N GLY A 62 -17.42 -5.11 -10.84
CA GLY A 62 -18.77 -4.59 -11.02
C GLY A 62 -19.32 -3.89 -9.78
N ASP A 63 -18.49 -3.62 -8.77
CA ASP A 63 -18.86 -2.97 -7.52
C ASP A 63 -17.88 -1.82 -7.24
N PRO A 64 -18.33 -0.55 -7.30
CA PRO A 64 -17.45 0.59 -7.11
C PRO A 64 -16.95 0.72 -5.67
N GLU A 65 -17.53 0.03 -4.69
CA GLU A 65 -17.15 0.10 -3.27
C GLU A 65 -16.26 -1.08 -2.83
N ALA A 66 -15.88 -1.96 -3.78
CA ALA A 66 -15.02 -3.13 -3.57
C ALA A 66 -13.52 -2.77 -3.47
N TYR A 67 -13.16 -1.81 -2.62
CA TYR A 67 -11.79 -1.37 -2.41
C TYR A 67 -11.46 -1.06 -0.93
N SER A 68 -10.19 -0.77 -0.68
CA SER A 68 -9.66 -0.25 0.58
C SER A 68 -8.54 0.72 0.28
N LEU A 69 -8.50 1.83 1.03
CA LEU A 69 -7.46 2.86 0.93
C LEU A 69 -6.66 2.87 2.22
N LEU A 70 -5.34 3.01 2.09
CA LEU A 70 -4.43 3.20 3.22
C LEU A 70 -3.58 4.43 2.91
N LEU A 71 -3.87 5.54 3.59
CA LEU A 71 -3.01 6.73 3.56
C LEU A 71 -1.86 6.51 4.53
N ASN A 72 -0.64 6.46 4.01
CA ASN A 72 0.56 6.41 4.81
C ASN A 72 1.32 7.73 4.62
N GLY A 73 1.52 8.44 5.74
CA GLY A 73 2.37 9.62 5.78
C GLY A 73 3.86 9.27 5.64
N GLU A 74 4.70 10.29 5.78
CA GLU A 74 6.14 10.24 5.50
C GLU A 74 6.88 9.01 6.10
N SER A 75 7.15 8.04 5.21
CA SER A 75 8.18 7.00 5.23
C SER A 75 8.34 6.09 6.46
N THR A 76 8.05 4.81 6.24
CA THR A 76 8.90 3.73 6.79
C THR A 76 10.03 3.40 5.78
N ARG A 77 11.13 4.15 5.87
CA ARG A 77 12.50 3.82 5.43
C ARG A 77 12.86 3.68 3.93
N ARG A 78 11.96 3.74 2.93
CA ARG A 78 12.38 3.44 1.52
C ARG A 78 11.89 4.38 0.41
N THR A 79 10.87 5.20 0.64
CA THR A 79 10.42 6.24 -0.31
C THR A 79 9.91 7.41 0.53
N SER A 80 10.52 8.58 0.39
CA SER A 80 10.01 9.81 1.00
C SER A 80 8.77 10.27 0.22
N GLY A 81 7.78 10.79 0.93
CA GLY A 81 6.58 11.37 0.34
C GLY A 81 5.27 10.68 0.71
N ASP A 82 4.20 11.48 0.68
CA ASP A 82 2.84 11.02 0.97
C ASP A 82 2.35 10.08 -0.14
N HIS A 83 1.71 8.98 0.27
CA HIS A 83 1.17 8.01 -0.66
C HIS A 83 -0.07 7.31 -0.12
N VAL A 84 -0.93 6.89 -1.05
CA VAL A 84 -2.13 6.13 -0.77
C VAL A 84 -2.02 4.78 -1.45
N HIS A 85 -2.13 3.71 -0.67
CA HIS A 85 -2.30 2.37 -1.23
C HIS A 85 -3.76 2.13 -1.57
N ILE A 86 -4.00 1.59 -2.76
CA ILE A 86 -5.31 1.21 -3.27
C ILE A 86 -5.33 -0.30 -3.40
N VAL A 87 -6.20 -0.96 -2.64
CA VAL A 87 -6.35 -2.43 -2.65
C VAL A 87 -7.77 -2.77 -3.08
N LEU A 88 -7.92 -3.49 -4.19
CA LEU A 88 -9.21 -3.99 -4.63
C LEU A 88 -9.53 -5.32 -3.93
N SER A 89 -10.72 -5.42 -3.37
CA SER A 89 -11.17 -6.63 -2.66
C SER A 89 -12.69 -6.72 -2.69
N ARG A 90 -13.18 -7.89 -3.12
CA ARG A 90 -14.60 -8.12 -3.37
C ARG A 90 -15.36 -8.55 -2.12
N SER A 91 -14.66 -9.09 -1.13
CA SER A 91 -15.29 -9.56 0.10
C SER A 91 -14.58 -9.09 1.36
N LEU A 92 -15.35 -8.99 2.45
CA LEU A 92 -14.83 -8.73 3.79
C LEU A 92 -13.82 -9.80 4.23
N ALA A 93 -13.99 -11.04 3.76
CA ALA A 93 -13.05 -12.13 3.99
C ALA A 93 -11.71 -11.88 3.30
N GLU A 94 -11.71 -11.46 2.02
CA GLU A 94 -10.47 -11.08 1.32
C GLU A 94 -9.78 -9.89 1.99
N LYS A 95 -10.54 -8.87 2.42
CA LYS A 95 -10.00 -7.74 3.21
C LYS A 95 -9.31 -8.25 4.47
N ARG A 96 -9.98 -9.11 5.24
CA ARG A 96 -9.44 -9.71 6.48
C ARG A 96 -8.19 -10.54 6.22
N TRP A 97 -8.18 -11.38 5.19
CA TRP A 97 -7.00 -12.18 4.81
C TRP A 97 -5.83 -11.31 4.38
N GLY A 98 -6.08 -10.23 3.63
CA GLY A 98 -5.05 -9.25 3.25
C GLY A 98 -4.41 -8.59 4.48
N PHE A 99 -5.23 -8.13 5.43
CA PHE A 99 -4.73 -7.58 6.70
C PHE A 99 -3.96 -8.62 7.53
N LEU A 100 -4.47 -9.86 7.61
CA LEU A 100 -3.80 -10.95 8.33
C LEU A 100 -2.43 -11.29 7.71
N PHE A 101 -2.33 -11.27 6.37
CA PHE A 101 -1.07 -11.48 5.65
C PHE A 101 -0.07 -10.34 5.88
N MET A 102 -0.54 -9.09 5.91
CA MET A 102 0.33 -7.95 6.25
C MET A 102 0.87 -8.04 7.68
N GLN A 103 0.05 -8.48 8.64
CA GLN A 103 0.48 -8.64 10.03
C GLN A 103 1.42 -9.85 10.25
N SER A 104 1.23 -10.95 9.51
CA SER A 104 2.07 -12.14 9.65
C SER A 104 3.53 -11.92 9.26
N LYS A 105 3.85 -10.91 8.44
CA LYS A 105 5.25 -10.46 8.21
C LYS A 105 5.98 -10.05 9.51
N HIS A 106 5.25 -9.62 10.54
CA HIS A 106 5.83 -9.30 11.85
C HIS A 106 6.05 -10.56 12.70
N PHE A 107 5.17 -11.55 12.56
CA PHE A 107 5.26 -12.81 13.31
C PHE A 107 6.40 -13.69 12.81
N THR A 108 6.57 -13.83 11.49
CA THR A 108 7.67 -14.62 10.91
C THR A 108 9.04 -14.05 11.23
N ARG A 109 9.16 -12.71 11.33
CA ARG A 109 10.39 -12.05 11.75
C ARG A 109 10.76 -12.39 13.20
N ARG A 110 9.78 -12.37 14.11
CA ARG A 110 9.97 -12.76 15.52
C ARG A 110 10.32 -14.25 15.63
N LEU A 111 9.63 -15.11 14.88
CA LEU A 111 9.89 -16.56 14.87
C LEU A 111 11.29 -16.88 14.31
N ARG A 112 11.71 -16.22 13.23
CA ARG A 112 13.04 -16.36 12.63
C ARG A 112 14.15 -15.88 13.56
N ASP A 113 13.95 -14.78 14.27
CA ASP A 113 14.93 -14.26 15.22
C ASP A 113 15.04 -15.16 16.46
N THR A 114 13.93 -15.76 16.91
CA THR A 114 13.93 -16.76 17.99
C THR A 114 14.59 -18.08 17.56
N LEU A 115 14.32 -18.58 16.35
CA LEU A 115 14.91 -19.81 15.81
C LEU A 115 16.40 -19.69 15.47
N ARG A 116 16.93 -18.47 15.30
CA ARG A 116 18.38 -18.21 15.09
C ARG A 116 19.19 -18.10 16.37
N ARG A 117 18.57 -18.03 17.56
CA ARG A 117 19.28 -17.96 18.85
C ARG A 117 20.04 -19.23 19.27
N PRO A 118 19.55 -20.47 19.06
CA PRO A 118 20.28 -21.65 19.55
C PRO A 118 21.55 -22.00 18.75
N LEU A 119 21.72 -21.47 17.53
CA LEU A 119 22.90 -21.76 16.69
C LEU A 119 24.16 -20.94 17.03
N ARG A 120 24.05 -19.86 17.82
CA ARG A 120 25.23 -19.09 18.27
C ARG A 120 25.89 -19.65 19.53
N LEU A 121 25.21 -20.53 20.27
CA LEU A 121 25.77 -21.16 21.48
C LEU A 121 26.55 -22.45 21.19
N LEU A 122 26.46 -22.99 19.97
CA LEU A 122 27.19 -24.20 19.55
C LEU A 122 28.42 -23.90 18.67
N ALA A 123 28.70 -22.62 18.38
CA ALA A 123 29.84 -22.20 17.57
C ALA A 123 30.99 -21.56 18.39
N VAL A 124 30.91 -21.63 19.72
CA VAL A 124 31.94 -21.17 20.68
C VAL A 124 32.21 -22.28 21.70
N SER A 125 32.42 -23.50 21.22
CA SER A 125 32.92 -24.62 22.03
C SER A 125 33.98 -25.37 21.24
#